data_AF-A0A0K2GH18-F1
#
_entry.id   AF-A0A0K2GH18-F1
#
_cell.length_a   1.000
_cell.length_b   1.000
_cell.length_c   1.000
_cell.angle_alpha   90.00
_cell.angle_beta   90.00
_cell.angle_gamma   90.00
#
_symmetry.space_group_name_H-M   'P 1'
#
loop_
_entity.id
_entity.type
_entity.pdbx_description
1 polymer ?
#
loop_
_entity_poly.entity_id
_entity_poly.type
_entity_poly.pdbx_seq_one_letter_code
_entity_poly.pdbx_strand_id
1 'polypeptide(L)' 'MSQKRMDDLADLQNRLAICPSDIHTRCALASLLEELGQHEDALFHWKTVIAGDPNNLKAREGVTRCRQRTARPRQS' A
#
# COMPACT_ATOMS: atom_id res chain seq x y z
N MET A 1 0.69 -1.82 -19.94
CA MET A 1 0.96 -1.17 -18.63
C MET A 1 0.34 -1.95 -17.47
N SER A 2 -0.91 -2.41 -17.55
CA SER A 2 -1.60 -3.13 -16.45
C SER A 2 -1.03 -4.52 -16.13
N GLN A 3 -0.59 -5.29 -17.13
CA GLN A 3 -0.04 -6.64 -16.91
C GLN A 3 1.22 -6.62 -16.03
N LYS A 4 2.11 -5.64 -16.26
CA LYS A 4 3.37 -5.52 -15.52
C LYS A 4 3.13 -5.18 -14.05
N ARG A 5 2.08 -4.42 -13.74
CA ARG A 5 1.71 -4.06 -12.37
C ARG A 5 1.13 -5.24 -11.60
N MET A 6 0.34 -6.08 -12.27
CA MET A 6 -0.19 -7.31 -11.65
C MET A 6 0.91 -8.32 -11.33
N ASP A 7 1.89 -8.46 -12.24
CA ASP A 7 3.09 -9.28 -12.05
C ASP A 7 3.92 -8.81 -10.84
N ASP A 8 4.16 -7.50 -10.75
CA ASP A 8 4.89 -6.89 -9.63
C ASP A 8 4.15 -7.10 -8.29
N LEU A 9 2.82 -7.05 -8.29
CA LEU A 9 2.00 -7.30 -7.11
C LEU A 9 2.18 -8.75 -6.62
N ALA A 10 2.15 -9.71 -7.55
CA ALA A 10 2.34 -11.12 -7.24
C ALA A 10 3.76 -11.40 -6.71
N ASP A 11 4.80 -10.78 -7.30
CA ASP A 11 6.18 -10.87 -6.79
C ASP A 11 6.28 -10.35 -5.35
N LEU A 12 5.73 -9.17 -5.09
CA LEU A 12 5.74 -8.55 -3.76
C LEU A 12 4.98 -9.42 -2.74
N GLN A 13 3.86 -10.03 -3.12
CA GLN A 13 3.14 -10.98 -2.26
C GLN A 13 3.95 -12.23 -1.96
N ASN A 14 4.63 -12.80 -2.96
CA ASN A 14 5.51 -13.96 -2.77
C ASN A 14 6.67 -13.63 -1.83
N ARG A 15 7.27 -12.45 -1.97
CA ARG A 15 8.30 -11.96 -1.05
C ARG A 15 7.78 -11.79 0.37
N LEU A 16 6.55 -11.30 0.52
CA LEU A 16 5.87 -11.23 1.82
C LEU A 16 5.53 -12.61 2.39
N ALA A 17 5.29 -13.61 1.55
CA ALA A 17 5.07 -14.98 2.02
C ALA A 17 6.36 -15.57 2.64
N ILE A 18 7.51 -15.23 2.08
CA ILE A 18 8.83 -15.62 2.62
C ILE A 18 9.18 -14.80 3.86
N CYS A 19 8.94 -13.49 3.83
CA CYS A 19 9.21 -12.58 4.95
C CYS A 19 7.98 -11.68 5.23
N PRO A 20 7.02 -12.12 6.05
CA PRO A 20 5.78 -11.38 6.30
C PRO A 20 5.99 -10.11 7.14
N SER A 21 7.15 -10.02 7.80
CA SER A 21 7.56 -8.85 8.57
C SER A 21 8.35 -7.83 7.74
N ASP A 22 8.56 -8.07 6.44
CA ASP A 22 9.30 -7.14 5.59
C ASP A 22 8.47 -5.87 5.30
N ILE A 23 8.78 -4.83 6.06
CA ILE A 23 8.10 -3.54 5.98
C ILE A 23 8.33 -2.88 4.61
N HIS A 24 9.51 -3.08 4.01
CA HIS A 24 9.84 -2.50 2.71
C HIS A 24 8.98 -3.10 1.59
N THR A 25 8.83 -4.43 1.57
CA THR A 25 7.95 -5.12 0.62
C THR A 25 6.48 -4.74 0.85
N ARG A 26 6.01 -4.65 2.10
CA ARG A 26 4.64 -4.17 2.40
C ARG A 26 4.41 -2.75 1.89
N CYS A 27 5.39 -1.89 2.07
CA CYS A 27 5.36 -0.50 1.60
C CYS A 27 5.32 -0.41 0.08
N ALA A 28 6.13 -1.21 -0.62
CA ALA A 28 6.11 -1.28 -2.09
C ALA A 28 4.76 -1.79 -2.61
N LEU A 29 4.18 -2.82 -1.97
CA LEU A 29 2.88 -3.36 -2.34
C LEU A 29 1.76 -2.34 -2.13
N ALA A 30 1.79 -1.60 -1.02
CA ALA A 30 0.85 -0.52 -0.77
C ALA A 30 0.97 0.60 -1.82
N SER A 31 2.18 1.05 -2.16
CA SER A 31 2.39 2.03 -3.23
C SER A 31 1.86 1.55 -4.58
N LEU A 32 2.07 0.27 -4.92
CA LEU A 32 1.60 -0.31 -6.17
C LEU A 32 0.07 -0.35 -6.24
N LEU A 33 -0.61 -0.69 -5.14
CA LEU A 33 -2.06 -0.64 -5.01
C LEU A 33 -2.60 0.79 -5.20
N GLU A 34 -1.89 1.81 -4.72
CA GLU A 34 -2.26 3.20 -4.97
C GLU A 34 -2.17 3.58 -6.45
N GLU A 35 -1.14 3.10 -7.15
CA GLU A 35 -1.00 3.31 -8.59
C GLU A 35 -2.09 2.59 -9.40
N LEU A 36 -2.59 1.46 -8.90
CA LEU A 36 -3.72 0.72 -9.46
C LEU A 36 -5.08 1.35 -9.13
N GLY A 37 -5.12 2.39 -8.31
CA GLY A 37 -6.34 3.05 -7.88
C GLY A 37 -7.03 2.38 -6.69
N GLN A 38 -6.48 1.29 -6.16
CA GLN A 38 -6.96 0.56 -4.99
C GLN A 38 -6.49 1.24 -3.70
N HIS A 39 -6.97 2.47 -3.48
CA HIS A 39 -6.57 3.28 -2.32
C HIS A 39 -7.06 2.70 -0.98
N GLU A 40 -8.16 1.92 -0.98
CA GLU A 40 -8.67 1.25 0.21
C GLU A 40 -7.76 0.09 0.65
N ASP A 41 -7.38 -0.79 -0.28
CA ASP A 41 -6.44 -1.88 -0.02
C ASP A 41 -5.07 -1.33 0.40
N ALA A 42 -4.57 -0.32 -0.32
CA ALA A 42 -3.31 0.34 0.03
C ALA A 42 -3.32 0.89 1.47
N LEU A 43 -4.43 1.53 1.89
CA LEU A 43 -4.59 2.05 3.24
C LEU A 43 -4.45 0.93 4.30
N PHE A 44 -5.03 -0.25 4.05
CA PHE A 44 -4.91 -1.39 4.96
C PHE A 44 -3.45 -1.84 5.13
N HIS A 45 -2.71 -1.95 4.02
CA HIS A 45 -1.29 -2.30 4.05
C HIS A 45 -0.46 -1.23 4.76
N TRP A 46 -0.69 0.04 4.48
CA TRP A 46 0.00 1.15 5.14
C TRP A 46 -0.25 1.19 6.66
N LYS A 47 -1.50 0.99 7.09
CA LYS A 47 -1.83 0.91 8.53
C LYS A 47 -1.09 -0.25 9.21
N THR A 48 -0.94 -1.37 8.52
CA THR A 48 -0.21 -2.51 9.12
C THR A 48 1.29 -2.24 9.23
N VAL A 49 1.85 -1.52 8.26
CA VAL A 49 3.23 -1.02 8.38
C VAL A 49 3.38 -0.09 9.58
N ILE A 50 2.48 0.88 9.77
CA ILE A 50 2.53 1.81 10.92
C ILE A 50 2.37 1.06 12.26
N ALA A 51 1.60 -0.02 12.29
CA ALA A 51 1.44 -0.83 13.50
C ALA A 51 2.73 -1.56 13.91
N GLY A 52 3.55 -1.97 12.95
CA GLY A 52 4.86 -2.60 13.21
C GLY A 52 6.01 -1.60 13.33
N ASP A 53 5.97 -0.52 12.54
CA ASP A 53 6.94 0.56 12.53
C ASP A 53 6.21 1.92 12.51
N PRO A 54 5.85 2.47 13.68
CA PRO A 54 5.08 3.71 13.77
C PRO A 54 5.87 4.94 13.31
N ASN A 55 7.20 4.83 13.21
CA ASN A 55 8.08 5.89 12.74
C ASN A 55 8.27 5.88 11.21
N ASN A 56 7.61 4.96 10.49
CA ASN A 56 7.74 4.87 9.04
C ASN A 56 7.07 6.07 8.35
N LEU A 57 7.89 7.06 7.97
CA LEU A 57 7.48 8.24 7.22
C LEU A 57 6.70 7.87 5.97
N LYS A 58 7.20 6.92 5.19
CA LYS A 58 6.61 6.52 3.90
C LYS A 58 5.21 5.95 4.08
N ALA A 59 4.98 5.22 5.16
CA ALA A 59 3.65 4.70 5.49
C ALA A 59 2.68 5.77 5.96
N ARG A 60 3.16 6.75 6.75
CA ARG A 60 2.34 7.90 7.18
C ARG A 60 1.94 8.77 5.98
N GLU A 61 2.85 8.99 5.05
CA GLU A 61 2.56 9.69 3.79
C GLU A 61 1.56 8.91 2.93
N GLY A 62 1.76 7.60 2.78
CA GLY A 62 0.86 6.69 2.07
C GLY A 62 -0.57 6.70 2.63
N VAL A 63 -0.74 6.58 3.95
CA VAL A 63 -2.05 6.70 4.61
C VAL A 63 -2.68 8.06 4.33
N THR A 64 -1.90 9.15 4.38
CA THR A 64 -2.42 10.50 4.15
C THR A 64 -2.93 10.65 2.71
N ARG A 65 -2.16 10.19 1.71
CA ARG A 65 -2.58 10.20 0.30
C ARG A 65 -3.81 9.33 0.07
N CYS A 66 -3.81 8.10 0.58
CA CYS A 66 -4.94 7.19 0.49
C CYS A 66 -6.20 7.78 1.12
N ARG A 67 -6.10 8.33 2.33
CA ARG A 67 -7.21 9.00 3.00
C ARG A 67 -7.72 10.19 2.22
N GLN A 68 -6.86 11.02 1.63
CA GLN A 68 -7.33 12.14 0.81
C GLN A 68 -8.08 11.68 -0.44
N ARG A 69 -7.73 10.51 -0.99
CA ARG A 69 -8.39 9.92 -2.17
C ARG A 69 -9.71 9.24 -1.81
N THR A 70 -9.79 8.54 -0.68
CA THR A 70 -11.00 7.83 -0.23
C THR A 70 -11.97 8.73 0.54
N ALA A 71 -11.46 9.74 1.26
CA ALA A 71 -12.25 10.72 2.01
C ALA A 71 -12.69 11.92 1.17
N ARG A 72 -12.57 11.88 -0.16
CA ARG A 72 -13.47 12.67 -1.01
C ARG A 72 -14.78 11.89 -1.10
N PRO A 73 -15.80 12.16 -0.27
CA PRO A 73 -17.14 11.79 -0.66
C PRO A 73 -17.36 12.42 -2.02
N ARG A 74 -17.98 11.69 -2.96
CA ARG A 74 -18.56 12.30 -4.15
C ARG A 74 -19.33 13.54 -3.67
N GLN A 75 -18.78 14.73 -3.90
CA GLN A 75 -19.60 15.93 -3.87
C GLN A 75 -20.53 15.76 -5.06
N SER A 76 -21.77 15.45 -4.72
CA SER A 76 -23.03 15.68 -5.45
C SER A 76 -23.13 15.20 -6.90
#